data_AF-A0A453E3D9-F1
#
_entry.id   AF-A0A453E3D9-F1
#
_cell.length_a   1.000
_cell.length_b   1.000
_cell.length_c   1.000
_cell.angle_alpha   90.00
_cell.angle_beta   90.00
_cell.angle_gamma   90.00
#
_symmetry.space_group_name_H-M   'P 1'
#
loop_
_entity.id
_entity.type
_entity.pdbx_description
1 polymer ?
#
loop_
_entity_poly.entity_id
_entity_poly.type
_entity_poly.pdbx_seq_one_letter_code
_entity_poly.pdbx_strand_id
1 'polypeptide(L)' 'GILPKYFSSEWSFAQFHLPEVTRYIVAFGAQNTVMMVGLDGSFYRCIFDQVNGGQMTQKEYSRFLKTDYPPLRTLTA' A
#
# COMPACT_ATOMS: atom_id res chain seq x y z
N GLY A 1 -29.79 -18.00 4.44
CA GLY A 1 -28.64 -18.89 4.15
C GLY A 1 -27.44 -18.37 4.90
N ILE A 2 -26.62 -19.26 5.46
CA ILE A 2 -25.41 -18.88 6.21
C ILE A 2 -24.29 -18.68 5.19
N LEU A 3 -23.71 -17.48 5.14
CA LEU A 3 -22.62 -17.18 4.21
C LEU A 3 -21.42 -18.06 4.58
N PRO A 4 -20.84 -18.82 3.64
CA PRO A 4 -19.69 -19.66 3.94
C PRO A 4 -18.52 -18.82 4.47
N LYS A 5 -17.81 -19.30 5.51
CA LYS A 5 -16.70 -18.56 6.16
C LYS A 5 -15.59 -18.11 5.20
N TYR A 6 -15.41 -18.77 4.06
CA TYR A 6 -14.44 -18.36 3.04
C TYR A 6 -14.86 -17.11 2.26
N PHE A 7 -16.15 -16.75 2.26
CA PHE A 7 -16.65 -15.49 1.70
C PHE A 7 -16.33 -14.29 2.60
N SER A 8 -16.08 -14.53 3.89
CA SER A 8 -15.65 -13.53 4.88
C SER A 8 -14.16 -13.64 5.24
N SER A 9 -13.43 -14.57 4.62
CA SER A 9 -11.99 -14.71 4.85
C SER A 9 -11.26 -13.76 3.92
N GLU A 10 -10.53 -12.79 4.48
CA GLU A 10 -9.66 -11.90 3.71
C GLU A 10 -8.69 -12.75 2.88
N TRP A 11 -8.58 -12.47 1.58
CA TRP A 11 -7.76 -13.26 0.64
C TRP A 11 -6.25 -13.05 0.77
N SER A 12 -5.80 -12.41 1.85
CA SER A 12 -4.39 -12.12 2.06
C SER A 12 -3.99 -12.41 3.51
N PHE A 13 -2.76 -12.90 3.69
CA PHE A 13 -2.18 -13.04 5.02
C PHE A 13 -1.97 -11.68 5.68
N ALA A 14 -1.50 -10.69 4.92
CA ALA A 14 -1.35 -9.32 5.37
C ALA A 14 -1.61 -8.32 4.22
N GLN A 15 -2.12 -7.14 4.55
CA GLN A 15 -2.55 -6.13 3.58
C GLN A 15 -2.17 -4.70 3.98
N PHE A 16 -1.87 -3.88 2.97
CA PHE A 16 -1.65 -2.45 3.12
C PHE A 16 -2.39 -1.69 2.02
N HIS A 17 -3.20 -0.71 2.41
CA HIS A 17 -3.94 0.13 1.47
C HIS A 17 -3.11 1.38 1.14
N LEU A 18 -2.71 1.50 -0.12
CA LEU A 18 -2.01 2.68 -0.63
C LEU A 18 -2.99 3.84 -0.82
N PRO A 19 -2.66 5.07 -0.38
CA PRO A 19 -3.56 6.21 -0.49
C PRO A 19 -3.60 6.82 -1.91
N GLU A 20 -2.52 6.72 -2.71
CA GLU A 20 -2.49 7.29 -4.06
C GLU A 20 -2.81 6.29 -5.17
N VAL A 21 -3.52 6.79 -6.19
CA VAL A 21 -3.81 6.08 -7.44
C VAL A 21 -2.66 6.31 -8.42
N THR A 22 -1.60 5.52 -8.29
CA THR A 22 -0.48 5.45 -9.24
C THR A 22 -0.04 3.99 -9.44
N ARG A 23 0.87 3.76 -10.39
CA ARG A 23 1.49 2.43 -10.56
C ARG A 23 2.64 2.29 -9.59
N TYR A 24 2.74 1.10 -8.99
CA TYR A 24 3.78 0.77 -8.02
C TYR A 24 4.59 -0.45 -8.47
N ILE A 25 5.85 -0.48 -8.06
CA ILE A 25 6.67 -1.69 -7.99
C ILE A 25 6.79 -2.04 -6.51
N VAL A 26 6.65 -3.34 -6.19
CA VAL A 26 6.62 -3.85 -4.81
C VAL A 26 7.67 -4.95 -4.66
N ALA A 27 8.36 -4.97 -3.53
CA ALA A 27 9.33 -5.99 -3.18
C ALA A 27 9.29 -6.33 -1.68
N PHE A 28 9.74 -7.53 -1.33
CA PHE A 28 9.99 -7.91 0.06
C PHE A 28 11.38 -7.42 0.49
N GLY A 29 11.43 -6.74 1.65
CA GLY A 29 12.68 -6.34 2.29
C GLY A 29 13.09 -7.30 3.41
N ALA A 30 14.14 -6.93 4.14
CA ALA A 30 14.51 -7.62 5.37
C ALA A 30 13.49 -7.36 6.50
N GLN A 31 13.50 -8.18 7.54
CA GLN A 31 12.73 -7.94 8.79
C GLN A 31 11.21 -7.82 8.58
N ASN A 32 10.61 -8.70 7.78
CA ASN A 32 9.16 -8.74 7.54
C ASN A 32 8.61 -7.43 6.95
N THR A 33 9.41 -6.78 6.10
CA THR A 33 9.00 -5.54 5.44
C THR A 33 8.58 -5.77 4.00
N VAL A 34 7.65 -4.94 3.56
CA VAL A 34 7.26 -4.76 2.17
C VAL A 34 7.60 -3.33 1.78
N MET A 35 8.31 -3.16 0.68
CA MET A 35 8.73 -1.87 0.16
C MET A 35 8.01 -1.62 -1.16
N MET A 36 7.45 -0.41 -1.32
CA MET A 36 6.75 -0.01 -2.54
C MET A 36 7.29 1.31 -3.06
N VAL A 37 7.49 1.41 -4.37
CA VAL A 37 7.90 2.63 -5.07
C VAL A 37 6.85 2.97 -6.12
N GLY A 38 6.24 4.14 -6.01
CA GLY A 38 5.25 4.66 -6.95
C GLY A 38 5.88 5.49 -8.07
N LEU A 39 5.22 5.54 -9.23
CA LEU A 39 5.66 6.38 -10.36
C LEU A 39 5.63 7.89 -10.05
N ASP A 40 4.88 8.30 -9.03
CA ASP A 40 4.85 9.68 -8.52
C ASP A 40 6.05 10.00 -7.60
N GLY A 41 6.99 9.06 -7.45
CA GLY A 41 8.14 9.17 -6.57
C GLY A 41 7.83 8.91 -5.11
N SER A 42 6.63 8.41 -4.78
CA SER A 42 6.31 7.96 -3.43
C SER A 42 7.07 6.67 -3.10
N PHE A 43 7.52 6.56 -1.87
CA PHE A 43 8.16 5.40 -1.31
C PHE A 43 7.50 5.05 0.01
N TYR A 44 7.16 3.78 0.16
CA TYR A 44 6.56 3.21 1.35
C TYR A 44 7.40 2.05 1.84
N ARG A 45 7.65 2.00 3.15
CA ARG A 45 8.12 0.80 3.83
C ARG A 45 7.11 0.41 4.90
N CYS A 46 6.48 -0.75 4.73
CA CYS A 46 5.53 -1.30 5.66
C CYS A 46 6.12 -2.55 6.33
N ILE A 47 5.70 -2.83 7.56
CA ILE A 47 6.00 -4.08 8.26
C ILE A 47 4.71 -4.87 8.46
N PHE A 48 4.77 -6.19 8.33
CA PHE A 48 3.66 -7.09 8.65
C PHE A 48 3.97 -7.93 9.89
N ASP A 49 2.93 -8.29 10.66
CA ASP A 49 3.04 -9.27 11.73
C ASP A 49 3.21 -10.66 11.11
N GLN A 50 4.37 -11.28 11.30
CA GLN A 50 4.67 -12.61 10.75
C GLN A 50 3.87 -13.76 11.40
N VAL A 51 3.29 -13.54 12.58
CA VAL A 51 2.51 -14.54 13.32
C VAL A 51 1.03 -14.40 12.99
N ASN A 52 0.50 -13.18 13.13
CA ASN A 52 -0.95 -12.93 13.03
C ASN A 52 -1.36 -12.31 11.69
N GLY A 53 -0.43 -11.81 10.88
CA GLY A 53 -0.73 -11.16 9.61
C GLY A 53 -1.56 -9.87 9.79
N GLY A 54 -2.57 -9.70 8.95
CA GLY A 54 -3.54 -8.61 9.01
C GLY A 54 -3.04 -7.29 8.43
N GLN A 55 -3.51 -6.17 8.99
CA GLN A 55 -3.19 -4.85 8.46
C GLN A 55 -1.73 -4.47 8.77
N MET A 56 -0.96 -4.20 7.71
CA MET A 56 0.43 -3.81 7.83
C MET A 56 0.57 -2.39 8.42
N THR A 57 1.67 -2.15 9.13
CA THR A 57 2.00 -0.84 9.69
C THR A 57 3.01 -0.12 8.79
N GLN A 58 2.70 1.10 8.37
CA GLN A 58 3.67 1.97 7.69
C GLN A 58 4.79 2.38 8.67
N LYS A 59 6.03 2.12 8.29
CA LYS A 59 7.24 2.53 9.04
C LYS A 59 7.94 3.72 8.44
N GLU A 60 7.91 3.86 7.12
CA GLU A 60 8.52 4.98 6.43
C GLU A 60 7.65 5.40 5.24
N TYR A 61 7.62 6.71 5.02
CA TYR A 61 7.09 7.32 3.82
C TYR A 61 8.04 8.43 3.38
N SER A 62 8.31 8.52 2.08
CA SER A 62 9.07 9.61 1.48
C SER A 62 8.57 9.86 0.06
N ARG A 63 8.63 11.10 -0.41
CA ARG A 63 8.38 11.43 -1.82
C ARG A 63 9.59 12.15 -2.38
N PHE A 64 10.25 11.53 -3.35
CA PHE A 64 11.52 12.03 -3.89
C PHE A 64 11.33 12.96 -5.09
N LEU A 65 10.22 12.83 -5.81
CA LEU A 65 9.89 13.70 -6.94
C LEU A 65 9.08 14.89 -6.45
N LYS A 66 9.53 16.10 -6.79
CA LYS A 66 8.72 17.31 -6.66
C LYS A 66 7.80 17.35 -7.87
N THR A 67 6.49 17.45 -7.63
CA THR A 67 5.54 17.71 -8.71
C THR A 67 5.74 19.16 -9.17
N ASP A 68 6.48 19.36 -10.25
CA ASP A 68 6.56 20.66 -10.93
C ASP A 68 5.24 21.02 -11.63
N TYR A 69 4.30 20.08 -11.68
CA TYR A 69 2.94 20.32 -12.15
C TYR A 69 2.04 20.64 -10.96
N PRO A 70 1.32 21.78 -10.98
CA PRO A 70 0.25 22.00 -10.01
C PRO A 70 -0.72 20.81 -10.06
N PRO A 71 -1.33 20.43 -8.92
CA PRO A 71 -2.31 19.35 -8.92
C PRO A 71 -3.32 19.63 -10.01
N LEU A 72 -3.54 18.67 -10.91
CA LEU A 72 -4.60 18.74 -11.90
C LEU A 72 -5.87 19.00 -11.11
N ARG A 73 -6.31 20.26 -11.10
CA ARG A 73 -7.59 20.64 -10.51
C ARG A 73 -8.59 19.71 -11.16
N THR A 74 -9.27 18.91 -10.36
CA THR A 74 -10.42 18.13 -10.76
C THR A 74 -11.30 19.05 -11.60
N LEU A 75 -11.30 18.86 -12.92
CA LEU A 75 -12.27 19.51 -13.78
C LEU A 75 -13.59 18.80 -13.48
N THR A 76 -14.26 19.29 -12.45
CA THR A 76 -15.67 18.96 -12.21
C THR A 76 -16.43 19.57 -13.38
N ALA A 77 -16.91 18.70 -14.27
CA ALA A 77 -17.99 19.01 -15.20
C ALA A 77 -19.32 19.10 -14.44
#